data_AF-A0A1D3RN40-F1
#
_entry.id   AF-A0A1D3RN40-F1
#
_cell.length_a   1.000
_cell.length_b   1.000
_cell.length_c   1.000
_cell.angle_alpha   90.00
_cell.angle_beta   90.00
_cell.angle_gamma   90.00
#
_symmetry.space_group_name_H-M   'P 1'
#
loop_
_entity.id
_entity.type
_entity.pdbx_description
1 polymer ?
#
loop_
_entity_poly.entity_id
_entity_poly.type
_entity_poly.pdbx_seq_one_letter_code
_entity_poly.pdbx_strand_id
1 'polypeptide(L)' 'MVGQRWVSASEPELGLGMVLAVEANRVTVLFLASNERRVYAQNNSPLTRVRFCLMIKLRSKAVIT' A
#
# COMPACT_ATOMS: atom_id res chain seq x y z
N MET A 1 -1.65 -1.08 12.27
CA MET A 1 -2.32 -2.33 11.85
C MET A 1 -1.53 -2.99 10.73
N VAL A 2 -1.11 -4.24 10.96
CA VAL A 2 -0.42 -5.12 10.00
C VAL A 2 -1.35 -5.44 8.82
N GLY A 3 -0.79 -5.69 7.63
CA GLY A 3 -1.53 -6.04 6.41
C GLY A 3 -2.02 -4.86 5.57
N GLN A 4 -1.81 -3.61 6.01
CA GLN A 4 -2.11 -2.42 5.20
C GLN A 4 -1.15 -2.27 4.02
N ARG A 5 -1.64 -1.67 2.93
CA ARG A 5 -0.88 -1.40 1.70
C ARG A 5 -0.31 0.01 1.67
N TRP A 6 0.97 0.14 1.34
CA TRP A 6 1.72 1.39 1.36
C TRP A 6 2.70 1.49 0.19
N VAL A 7 3.16 2.69 -0.13
CA VAL A 7 4.26 2.95 -1.06
C VAL A 7 5.27 3.88 -0.39
N SER A 8 6.55 3.75 -0.74
CA SER A 8 7.58 4.70 -0.31
C SER A 8 7.70 5.83 -1.33
N ALA A 9 7.46 7.08 -0.93
CA ALA A 9 7.59 8.23 -1.83
C ALA A 9 9.06 8.51 -2.22
N SER A 10 10.01 8.17 -1.35
CA SER A 10 11.44 8.33 -1.61
C SER A 10 12.04 7.20 -2.43
N GLU A 11 11.34 6.07 -2.55
CA GLU A 11 11.84 4.84 -3.18
C GLU A 11 10.72 4.17 -4.02
N PRO A 12 10.23 4.86 -5.06
CA PRO A 12 9.10 4.40 -5.86
C PRO A 12 9.34 3.05 -6.56
N GLU A 13 10.59 2.70 -6.84
CA GLU A 13 11.03 1.46 -7.47
C GLU A 13 10.70 0.20 -6.65
N LEU A 14 10.50 0.33 -5.32
CA LEU A 14 10.11 -0.78 -4.45
C LEU A 14 8.65 -1.22 -4.69
N GLY A 15 7.82 -0.35 -5.27
CA GLY A 15 6.43 -0.63 -5.56
C GLY A 15 5.56 -0.75 -4.31
N LEU A 16 4.58 -1.67 -4.35
CA LEU A 16 3.57 -1.80 -3.30
C LEU A 16 4.10 -2.62 -2.11
N GLY A 17 4.12 -1.97 -0.95
CA GLY A 17 4.49 -2.54 0.33
C GLY A 17 3.30 -3.01 1.16
N MET A 18 3.54 -4.02 2.00
CA MET A 18 2.63 -4.50 3.05
C MET A 18 3.29 -4.30 4.41
N VAL A 19 2.56 -3.72 5.36
CA VAL A 19 3.03 -3.63 6.77
C VAL A 19 3.09 -5.03 7.36
N LEU A 20 4.27 -5.45 7.81
CA LEU A 20 4.48 -6.72 8.52
C LEU A 20 4.44 -6.55 10.04
N ALA A 21 5.01 -5.45 10.55
CA ALA A 21 5.09 -5.18 11.98
C ALA A 21 5.01 -3.67 12.25
N VAL A 22 4.49 -3.33 13.43
CA VAL A 22 4.45 -1.97 13.94
C VAL A 22 4.95 -2.00 15.38
N GLU A 23 6.08 -1.37 15.63
CA GLU A 23 6.65 -1.18 16.96
C GLU A 23 6.43 0.27 17.44
N ALA A 24 6.94 0.61 18.63
CA ALA A 24 6.69 1.88 19.30
C ALA A 24 7.07 3.14 18.49
N ASN A 25 8.06 3.06 17.60
CA ASN A 25 8.49 4.18 16.76
C ASN A 25 8.92 3.75 15.36
N ARG A 26 8.61 2.51 14.97
CA ARG A 26 9.05 1.90 13.72
C ARG A 26 7.93 1.12 13.06
N VAL A 27 8.01 1.04 11.75
CA VAL A 27 7.13 0.20 10.94
C VAL A 27 7.98 -0.60 9.96
N THR A 28 7.74 -1.91 9.93
CA THR A 28 8.39 -2.82 9.00
C THR A 28 7.46 -3.09 7.83
N VAL A 29 7.94 -2.85 6.61
CA VAL A 29 7.19 -3.02 5.36
C VAL A 29 7.91 -3.98 4.44
N LEU A 30 7.18 -4.96 3.92
CA LEU A 30 7.64 -5.85 2.84
C LEU A 30 7.12 -5.34 1.51
N PHE A 31 8.03 -5.02 0.60
CA PHE A 31 7.75 -4.61 -0.77
C PHE A 31 7.73 -5.85 -1.68
N LEU A 32 6.55 -6.23 -2.14
CA LEU A 32 6.35 -7.51 -2.84
C LEU A 32 6.97 -7.50 -4.25
N ALA A 33 7.04 -6.35 -4.91
CA ALA A 33 7.57 -6.24 -6.26
C ALA A 33 9.10 -6.44 -6.30
N SER A 34 9.82 -5.86 -5.32
CA SER A 34 11.28 -6.00 -5.20
C SER A 34 11.72 -7.12 -4.26
N ASN A 35 10.79 -7.73 -3.52
CA ASN A 35 11.06 -8.69 -2.43
C ASN A 35 11.98 -8.13 -1.33
N GLU A 36 11.92 -6.81 -1.10
CA GLU A 36 12.71 -6.13 -0.07
C GLU A 36 11.92 -5.86 1.20
N ARG A 37 12.63 -5.87 2.35
CA ARG A 37 12.09 -5.43 3.64
C ARG A 37 12.75 -4.12 4.03
N ARG A 38 11.94 -3.12 4.35
CA ARG A 38 12.40 -1.83 4.88
C ARG A 38 11.79 -1.54 6.23
N VAL A 39 12.55 -0.82 7.05
CA VAL A 39 12.12 -0.33 8.35
C VAL A 39 12.15 1.19 8.31
N TYR A 40 11.00 1.82 8.57
CA TYR A 40 10.88 3.26 8.61
C TYR A 40 10.58 3.73 10.02
N ALA A 41 11.05 4.93 10.38
CA ALA A 41 10.55 5.61 11.56
C ALA A 41 9.04 5.88 11.38
N GLN A 42 8.24 5.68 12.42
CA GLN A 42 6.81 5.93 12.38
C GLN A 42 6.52 7.44 12.26
N ASN A 43 7.32 8.24 12.96
CA ASN A 43 7.26 9.70 12.89
C ASN A 43 8.09 10.15 11.68
N ASN A 44 7.49 10.93 10.79
CA ASN A 44 8.12 11.44 9.57
C ASN A 44 8.54 10.36 8.54
N SER A 45 7.73 9.29 8.44
CA SER A 45 7.92 8.27 7.41
C SER A 45 7.60 8.80 6.00
N PRO A 46 8.35 8.45 4.95
CA PRO A 46 7.99 8.74 3.56
C PRO A 46 6.88 7.81 3.02
N LEU A 47 6.22 7.04 3.89
CA LEU A 47 5.22 6.06 3.52
C LEU A 47 3.85 6.73 3.26
N THR A 48 3.28 6.45 2.08
CA THR A 48 1.91 6.87 1.72
C THR A 48 0.96 5.67 1.72
N ARG A 49 -0.17 5.78 2.42
CA ARG A 49 -1.16 4.69 2.49
C ARG A 49 -1.96 4.61 1.19
N VAL A 50 -1.98 3.42 0.58
CA VAL A 50 -2.77 3.15 -0.62
C VAL A 50 -4.12 2.55 -0.24
N ARG A 51 -5.21 3.13 -0.72
CA ARG A 51 -6.56 2.56 -0.64
C ARG A 51 -7.11 2.45 -2.05
N PHE A 52 -7.37 1.22 -2.50
CA PHE A 52 -8.12 1.01 -3.74
C PHE A 52 -9.59 1.30 -3.45
N CYS A 53 -10.10 2.39 -4.01
CA CYS A 53 -11.54 2.58 -4.10
C CYS A 53 -12.02 1.82 -5.34
N LEU A 54 -12.82 0.77 -5.14
CA LEU A 54 -13.47 0.06 -6.25
C LEU A 54 -14.56 0.95 -6.82
N MET A 55 -14.20 1.96 -7.61
CA MET A 55 -15.17 2.70 -8.40
C MET A 55 -15.57 1.83 -9.60
N ILE A 56 -16.41 0.83 -9.35
CA ILE A 56 -17.10 0.10 -10.41
C ILE A 56 -18.58 0.48 -10.34
N LYS A 57 -18.98 1.45 -11.17
CA LYS A 57 -20.39 1.59 -11.57
C LYS A 57 -20.58 0.77 -12.86
N LEU A 58 -20.80 -0.53 -12.73
CA LEU A 58 -21.26 -1.35 -13.85
C LEU A 58 -22.70 -0.93 -14.19
N ARG A 59 -22.85 0.05 -15.10
CA ARG A 59 -24.13 0.24 -15.78
C ARG A 59 -24.17 -0.73 -16.95
N SER A 60 -24.76 -1.90 -16.73
CA SER A 60 -25.18 -2.75 -17.84
C SER A 60 -26.30 -2.04 -18.57
N LYS A 61 -26.06 -1.59 -19.81
CA LYS A 61 -27.15 -1.24 -20.74
C LYS A 61 -27.70 -2.57 -21.26
N ALA A 62 -28.78 -3.07 -20.66
CA ALA A 62 -29.61 -4.06 -21.30
C ALA A 62 -30.38 -3.36 -22.43
N VAL A 63 -29.88 -3.47 -23.65
CA VAL A 63 -30.68 -3.32 -24.87
C VAL A 63 -31.36 -4.67 -25.06
N ILE A 64 -32.69 -4.69 -24.96
CA ILE A 64 -33.50 -5.83 -25.39
C ILE A 64 -34.41 -5.30 -26.48
N THR A 65 -34.23 -5.89 -27.66
CA THR A 65 -35.05 -5.77 -28.87
C THR A 65 -36.43 -6.37 -28.65
#